data_AF-R5CSS7-F1
#
_entry.id   AF-R5CSS7-F1
#
_cell.length_a   1.000
_cell.length_b   1.000
_cell.length_c   1.000
_cell.angle_alpha   90.00
_cell.angle_beta   90.00
_cell.angle_gamma   90.00
#
_symmetry.space_group_name_H-M   'P 1'
#
loop_
_entity.id
_entity.type
_entity.pdbx_description
1 polymer ?
#
loop_
_entity_poly.entity_id
_entity_poly.type
_entity_poly.pdbx_seq_one_letter_code
_entity_poly.pdbx_strand_id
1 'polypeptide(L)'
;MKKIISLILCLVMLFSVTGCDNFLAANENILQGSIDLAEDGIVPESTVRQIKDENAVVVFCGQSGAYRYEWTVFGSDITEVKALDFGLDINNAENGIYIDLHATESFGFAPVLSVYLDTQWDCQTATVYKSDEKTPLCSASVTGEKTSILNFAVAEVGPNLLVKPDGTPTPAASTNPDTSTDTPAASTDRIVSDGKQTGQDKYKTDPVPAGKPMPVEPENTTVDKRTKYTCTFSIECSTILNNLDMLEPDKLDAVPSDGIILPAQTVTFYEGESVYDVLKRICAEKGIHMEASFTPMYNSAYVEGIHNLYEFDCGQASGWMYRVDGWYPNYGCSRYQLKQGETVEWRYTCAYGDDIGGGYAMGSDWNG
;
A
#
# COMPACT_ATOMS: atom_id res chain seq x y z
N MET A 1 39.57 -56.07 -23.50
CA MET A 1 38.25 -56.21 -22.84
C MET A 1 37.70 -54.79 -22.72
N LYS A 2 36.85 -54.29 -23.65
CA LYS A 2 35.36 -54.34 -23.64
C LYS A 2 34.81 -53.87 -22.27
N LYS A 3 33.97 -52.84 -22.08
CA LYS A 3 33.10 -52.01 -22.93
C LYS A 3 32.66 -50.73 -22.17
N ILE A 4 32.22 -49.74 -22.95
CA ILE A 4 31.44 -48.51 -22.64
C ILE A 4 29.98 -48.87 -22.24
N ILE A 5 29.18 -47.87 -21.79
CA ILE A 5 27.67 -47.73 -21.80
C ILE A 5 27.05 -47.86 -20.38
N SER A 6 26.07 -47.08 -19.85
CA SER A 6 25.09 -46.13 -20.38
C SER A 6 24.57 -45.15 -19.31
N LEU A 7 24.13 -43.98 -19.79
CA LEU A 7 23.12 -43.06 -19.24
C LEU A 7 21.74 -43.75 -19.07
N ILE A 8 21.02 -43.54 -17.95
CA ILE A 8 19.55 -43.63 -17.89
C ILE A 8 19.00 -42.51 -16.98
N LEU A 9 18.32 -41.58 -17.64
CA LEU A 9 17.34 -40.62 -17.13
C LEU A 9 16.04 -41.40 -16.84
N CYS A 10 15.50 -41.34 -15.62
CA CYS A 10 14.18 -41.90 -15.32
C CYS A 10 13.29 -40.84 -14.64
N LEU A 11 12.45 -40.27 -15.48
CA LEU A 11 11.14 -39.68 -15.21
C LEU A 11 10.33 -40.57 -14.23
N VAL A 12 9.79 -39.99 -13.15
CA VAL A 12 8.68 -40.59 -12.41
C VAL A 12 7.60 -39.52 -12.24
N MET A 13 6.66 -39.49 -13.19
CA MET A 13 5.28 -39.11 -12.90
C MET A 13 4.60 -40.34 -12.28
N LEU A 14 3.99 -40.17 -11.12
CA LEU A 14 2.94 -41.08 -10.62
C LEU A 14 1.84 -40.22 -10.01
N PHE A 15 0.73 -40.12 -10.73
CA PHE A 15 -0.58 -39.82 -10.18
C PHE A 15 -1.05 -41.02 -9.35
N SER A 16 -1.60 -40.75 -8.17
CA SER A 16 -2.65 -41.61 -7.59
C SER A 16 -3.57 -40.79 -6.69
N VAL A 17 -4.84 -40.78 -7.08
CA VAL A 17 -6.00 -40.21 -6.38
C VAL A 17 -6.52 -41.24 -5.35
N THR A 18 -7.33 -40.76 -4.39
CA THR A 18 -8.04 -41.42 -3.25
C THR A 18 -7.24 -41.40 -1.94
N GLY A 19 -7.74 -40.93 -0.80
CA GLY A 19 -9.05 -40.43 -0.39
C GLY A 19 -9.17 -40.64 1.13
N CYS A 20 -9.65 -39.61 1.85
CA CYS A 20 -10.09 -39.56 3.25
C CYS A 20 -9.11 -39.83 4.41
N ASP A 21 -9.26 -38.94 5.39
CA ASP A 21 -8.94 -39.03 6.82
C ASP A 21 -7.46 -39.06 7.25
N ASN A 22 -6.95 -37.88 7.58
CA ASN A 22 -6.24 -37.67 8.85
C ASN A 22 -6.40 -36.21 9.31
N PHE A 23 -7.44 -36.00 10.10
CA PHE A 23 -7.51 -34.93 11.09
C PHE A 23 -6.48 -35.20 12.20
N LEU A 24 -5.84 -34.12 12.68
CA LEU A 24 -5.00 -33.99 13.88
C LEU A 24 -3.53 -34.41 13.77
N ALA A 25 -2.66 -33.44 13.46
CA ALA A 25 -1.81 -32.77 14.45
C ALA A 25 -0.59 -32.14 13.76
N ALA A 26 -0.66 -30.84 13.47
CA ALA A 26 0.52 -30.01 13.29
C ALA A 26 0.19 -28.63 13.84
N ASN A 27 0.80 -28.31 14.98
CA ASN A 27 0.89 -26.96 15.51
C ASN A 27 1.96 -26.22 14.70
N GLU A 28 1.67 -25.97 13.42
CA GLU A 28 2.41 -25.04 12.58
C GLU A 28 1.70 -23.70 12.65
N ASN A 29 2.46 -22.62 12.81
CA ASN A 29 1.89 -21.29 12.87
C ASN A 29 1.46 -20.90 11.45
N ILE A 30 0.23 -21.30 11.07
CA ILE A 30 -0.31 -21.20 9.70
C ILE A 30 -0.29 -19.75 9.16
N LEU A 31 -0.18 -18.75 10.05
CA LEU A 31 -0.22 -17.33 9.70
C LEU A 31 1.17 -16.72 9.41
N GLN A 32 2.25 -17.51 9.36
CA GLN A 32 3.55 -17.03 8.89
C GLN A 32 3.69 -17.23 7.37
N GLY A 33 3.67 -16.13 6.62
CA GLY A 33 3.90 -16.11 5.16
C GLY A 33 2.62 -16.07 4.32
N SER A 34 2.73 -16.47 3.05
CA SER A 34 1.62 -16.51 2.11
C SER A 34 0.88 -17.86 2.16
N ILE A 35 -0.45 -17.83 2.17
CA ILE A 35 -1.33 -19.00 2.17
C ILE A 35 -1.95 -19.19 0.79
N ASP A 36 -1.76 -20.35 0.17
CA ASP A 36 -2.46 -20.67 -1.09
C ASP A 36 -3.97 -20.87 -0.82
N LEU A 37 -4.81 -20.19 -1.61
CA LEU A 37 -6.25 -20.35 -1.58
C LEU A 37 -6.65 -21.73 -2.09
N ALA A 38 -7.68 -22.29 -1.46
CA ALA A 38 -8.37 -23.46 -1.99
C ALA A 38 -9.04 -23.13 -3.33
N GLU A 39 -9.40 -24.17 -4.11
CA GLU A 39 -10.01 -24.01 -5.43
C GLU A 39 -11.33 -23.22 -5.40
N ASP A 40 -12.05 -23.27 -4.28
CA ASP A 40 -13.29 -22.51 -4.07
C ASP A 40 -13.05 -21.06 -3.60
N GLY A 41 -11.79 -20.67 -3.36
CA GLY A 41 -11.43 -19.32 -2.89
C GLY A 41 -11.86 -19.03 -1.45
N ILE A 42 -12.43 -20.00 -0.72
CA ILE A 42 -13.01 -19.76 0.60
C ILE A 42 -11.93 -19.81 1.69
N VAL A 43 -11.85 -18.72 2.46
CA VAL A 43 -11.11 -18.66 3.72
C VAL A 43 -12.09 -18.98 4.87
N PRO A 44 -11.87 -20.08 5.62
CA PRO A 44 -12.76 -20.47 6.71
C PRO A 44 -12.83 -19.43 7.83
N GLU A 45 -14.01 -19.30 8.48
CA GLU A 45 -14.20 -18.41 9.62
C GLU A 45 -13.15 -18.63 10.73
N SER A 46 -12.73 -19.88 10.96
CA SER A 46 -11.69 -20.20 11.95
C SER A 46 -10.35 -19.53 11.63
N THR A 47 -9.98 -19.45 10.35
CA THR A 47 -8.76 -18.78 9.90
C THR A 47 -8.89 -17.27 10.06
N VAL A 48 -10.03 -16.70 9.65
CA VAL A 48 -10.32 -15.26 9.81
C VAL A 48 -10.31 -14.86 11.29
N ARG A 49 -10.85 -15.71 12.17
CA ARG A 49 -10.79 -15.54 13.62
C ARG A 49 -9.35 -15.49 14.12
N GLN A 50 -8.51 -16.41 13.68
CA GLN A 50 -7.11 -16.47 14.08
C GLN A 50 -6.35 -15.22 13.63
N ILE A 51 -6.56 -14.77 12.38
CA ILE A 51 -5.95 -13.54 11.84
C ILE A 51 -6.31 -12.34 12.71
N LYS A 52 -7.59 -12.22 13.10
CA LYS A 52 -8.05 -11.16 13.99
C LYS A 52 -7.44 -11.27 15.39
N ASP A 53 -7.53 -12.43 16.02
CA ASP A 53 -7.11 -12.65 17.40
C ASP A 53 -5.59 -12.44 17.58
N GLU A 54 -4.80 -12.80 16.56
CA GLU A 54 -3.36 -12.60 16.52
C GLU A 54 -2.95 -11.25 15.91
N ASN A 55 -3.91 -10.44 15.46
CA ASN A 55 -3.69 -9.19 14.71
C ASN A 55 -2.68 -9.38 13.56
N ALA A 56 -2.75 -10.51 12.87
CA ALA A 56 -1.80 -10.91 11.85
C ALA A 56 -2.04 -10.17 10.52
N VAL A 57 -0.99 -9.99 9.74
CA VAL A 57 -1.08 -9.62 8.32
C VAL A 57 -0.85 -10.87 7.50
N VAL A 58 -1.81 -11.23 6.66
CA VAL A 58 -1.79 -12.49 5.91
C VAL A 58 -2.04 -12.24 4.43
N VAL A 59 -1.21 -12.86 3.59
CA VAL A 59 -1.34 -12.84 2.14
C VAL A 59 -1.95 -14.15 1.67
N PHE A 60 -3.05 -14.08 0.93
CA PHE A 60 -3.70 -15.24 0.31
C PHE A 60 -3.43 -15.27 -1.19
N CYS A 61 -2.75 -16.31 -1.67
CA CYS A 61 -2.38 -16.48 -3.07
C CYS A 61 -3.46 -17.25 -3.84
N GLY A 62 -3.92 -16.69 -4.95
CA GLY A 62 -4.86 -17.35 -5.85
C GLY A 62 -4.42 -17.31 -7.31
N GLN A 63 -5.12 -18.08 -8.13
CA GLN A 63 -4.87 -18.15 -9.57
C GLN A 63 -6.18 -18.14 -10.34
N SER A 64 -6.25 -17.33 -11.41
CA SER A 64 -7.35 -17.33 -12.38
C SER A 64 -6.79 -17.47 -13.79
N GLY A 65 -6.92 -18.65 -14.37
CA GLY A 65 -6.31 -18.99 -15.65
C GLY A 65 -4.79 -18.78 -15.62
N ALA A 66 -4.29 -17.83 -16.42
CA ALA A 66 -2.88 -17.46 -16.50
C ALA A 66 -2.46 -16.39 -15.48
N TYR A 67 -3.42 -15.75 -14.82
CA TYR A 67 -3.17 -14.64 -13.90
C TYR A 67 -3.03 -15.16 -12.48
N ARG A 68 -2.01 -14.65 -11.78
CA ARG A 68 -1.84 -14.82 -10.34
C ARG A 68 -2.42 -13.60 -9.64
N TYR A 69 -3.04 -13.81 -8.49
CA TYR A 69 -3.49 -12.71 -7.64
C TYR A 69 -3.17 -13.01 -6.18
N GLU A 70 -3.09 -11.95 -5.38
CA GLU A 70 -2.87 -12.03 -3.94
C GLU A 70 -3.85 -11.12 -3.21
N TRP A 71 -4.39 -11.59 -2.09
CA TRP A 71 -5.17 -10.77 -1.16
C TRP A 71 -4.38 -10.55 0.12
N THR A 72 -4.13 -9.29 0.47
CA THR A 72 -3.54 -8.93 1.77
C THR A 72 -4.65 -8.54 2.75
N VAL A 73 -4.69 -9.24 3.88
CA VAL A 73 -5.66 -9.03 4.96
C VAL A 73 -4.92 -8.60 6.22
N PHE A 74 -5.37 -7.50 6.81
CA PHE A 74 -4.88 -7.00 8.10
C PHE A 74 -5.87 -7.40 9.19
N GLY A 75 -5.41 -8.14 10.20
CA GLY A 75 -6.24 -8.60 11.32
C GLY A 75 -6.92 -7.47 12.09
N SER A 76 -6.28 -6.30 12.15
CA SER A 76 -6.81 -5.07 12.75
C SER A 76 -8.09 -4.59 12.10
N ASP A 77 -8.28 -4.88 10.81
CA ASP A 77 -9.41 -4.38 10.03
C ASP A 77 -10.64 -5.29 10.17
N ILE A 78 -10.47 -6.51 10.68
CA ILE A 78 -11.53 -7.50 10.83
C ILE A 78 -12.44 -7.11 12.01
N THR A 79 -13.54 -6.41 11.71
CA THR A 79 -14.54 -6.04 12.71
C THR A 79 -15.50 -7.19 13.02
N GLU A 80 -15.94 -7.93 12.00
CA GLU A 80 -16.82 -9.10 12.09
C GLU A 80 -16.09 -10.36 11.64
N VAL A 81 -16.18 -11.43 12.43
CA VAL A 81 -15.55 -12.72 12.12
C VAL A 81 -16.55 -13.59 11.37
N LYS A 82 -16.26 -13.87 10.10
CA LYS A 82 -17.04 -14.74 9.20
C LYS A 82 -16.11 -15.37 8.16
N ALA A 83 -16.59 -16.38 7.44
CA ALA A 83 -15.86 -16.89 6.29
C ALA A 83 -15.77 -15.81 5.19
N LEU A 84 -14.67 -15.78 4.46
CA LEU A 84 -14.43 -14.85 3.35
C LEU A 84 -14.29 -15.64 2.05
N ASP A 85 -14.82 -15.08 0.97
CA ASP A 85 -14.68 -15.65 -0.37
C ASP A 85 -13.74 -14.75 -1.18
N PHE A 86 -12.50 -15.21 -1.36
CA PHE A 86 -11.47 -14.51 -2.11
C PHE A 86 -11.29 -15.07 -3.52
N GLY A 87 -12.18 -15.99 -3.94
CA GLY A 87 -12.24 -16.47 -5.31
C GLY A 87 -12.58 -15.33 -6.27
N LEU A 88 -11.91 -15.32 -7.42
CA LEU A 88 -12.19 -14.39 -8.50
C LEU A 88 -11.78 -14.95 -9.86
N ASP A 89 -12.44 -14.44 -10.90
CA ASP A 89 -12.09 -14.70 -12.29
C ASP A 89 -11.55 -13.44 -12.97
N ILE A 90 -10.44 -13.57 -13.69
CA ILE A 90 -9.79 -12.47 -14.42
C ILE A 90 -9.93 -12.71 -15.92
N ASN A 91 -10.52 -11.73 -16.62
CA ASN A 91 -10.75 -11.76 -18.05
C ASN A 91 -10.14 -10.53 -18.73
N ASN A 92 -9.64 -10.69 -19.95
CA ASN A 92 -9.14 -9.56 -20.73
C ASN A 92 -10.28 -8.64 -21.19
N ALA A 93 -10.07 -7.33 -21.06
CA ALA A 93 -10.91 -6.30 -21.68
C ALA A 93 -10.18 -5.68 -22.89
N GLU A 94 -10.89 -4.87 -23.69
CA GLU A 94 -10.29 -4.17 -24.83
C GLU A 94 -9.17 -3.20 -24.42
N ASN A 95 -9.30 -2.57 -23.24
CA ASN A 95 -8.31 -1.66 -22.66
C ASN A 95 -8.27 -1.78 -21.14
N GLY A 96 -7.89 -2.97 -20.64
CA GLY A 96 -7.88 -3.27 -19.21
C GLY A 96 -8.11 -4.74 -18.92
N ILE A 97 -8.54 -5.03 -17.69
CA ILE A 97 -9.01 -6.36 -17.28
C ILE A 97 -10.37 -6.25 -16.57
N TYR A 98 -11.16 -7.29 -16.69
CA TYR A 98 -12.32 -7.52 -15.82
C TYR A 98 -11.94 -8.47 -14.69
N ILE A 99 -12.44 -8.17 -13.50
CA ILE A 99 -12.31 -8.98 -12.28
C ILE A 99 -13.72 -9.28 -11.80
N ASP A 100 -14.09 -10.56 -11.87
CA ASP A 100 -15.36 -11.08 -11.35
C ASP A 100 -15.10 -11.73 -9.99
N LEU A 101 -15.45 -11.03 -8.92
CA LEU A 101 -15.36 -11.58 -7.56
C LEU A 101 -16.44 -12.67 -7.38
N HIS A 102 -16.07 -13.81 -6.79
CA HIS A 102 -17.01 -14.88 -6.43
C HIS A 102 -17.85 -14.50 -5.20
N ALA A 103 -17.28 -13.67 -4.31
CA ALA A 103 -17.98 -13.11 -3.17
C ALA A 103 -19.31 -12.44 -3.57
N THR A 104 -20.37 -12.79 -2.85
CA THR A 104 -21.71 -12.22 -3.04
C THR A 104 -22.11 -11.24 -1.93
N GLU A 105 -21.30 -11.15 -0.88
CA GLU A 105 -21.50 -10.27 0.28
C GLU A 105 -20.24 -9.43 0.52
N SER A 106 -20.41 -8.27 1.15
CA SER A 106 -19.29 -7.43 1.57
C SER A 106 -18.39 -8.17 2.57
N PHE A 107 -17.07 -8.00 2.45
CA PHE A 107 -16.11 -8.52 3.43
C PHE A 107 -16.24 -7.88 4.81
N GLY A 108 -16.83 -6.69 4.92
CA GLY A 108 -16.91 -5.91 6.17
C GLY A 108 -15.65 -5.07 6.47
N PHE A 109 -14.65 -5.14 5.59
CA PHE A 109 -13.42 -4.35 5.56
C PHE A 109 -12.90 -4.30 4.11
N ALA A 110 -11.77 -3.62 3.87
CA ALA A 110 -11.22 -3.43 2.53
C ALA A 110 -9.85 -4.11 2.36
N PRO A 111 -9.79 -5.43 2.10
CA PRO A 111 -8.53 -6.11 1.82
C PRO A 111 -7.88 -5.57 0.53
N VAL A 112 -6.56 -5.66 0.44
CA VAL A 112 -5.80 -5.24 -0.74
C VAL A 112 -5.70 -6.39 -1.73
N LEU A 113 -6.08 -6.16 -2.98
CA LEU A 113 -5.93 -7.09 -4.09
C LEU A 113 -4.74 -6.68 -4.95
N SER A 114 -3.80 -7.60 -5.12
CA SER A 114 -2.68 -7.52 -6.03
C SER A 114 -2.90 -8.46 -7.22
N VAL A 115 -2.87 -7.94 -8.45
CA VAL A 115 -3.07 -8.73 -9.68
C VAL A 115 -1.82 -8.68 -10.54
N TYR A 116 -1.27 -9.85 -10.86
CA TYR A 116 -0.06 -10.00 -11.65
C TYR A 116 -0.42 -10.25 -13.10
N LEU A 117 -0.22 -9.23 -13.95
CA LEU A 117 -0.44 -9.31 -15.38
C LEU A 117 0.75 -9.98 -16.07
N ASP A 118 0.52 -10.53 -17.26
CA ASP A 118 1.56 -11.04 -18.17
C ASP A 118 2.08 -9.95 -19.13
N THR A 119 1.44 -8.78 -19.11
CA THR A 119 1.75 -7.63 -19.95
C THR A 119 2.22 -6.46 -19.10
N GLN A 120 3.05 -5.60 -19.70
CA GLN A 120 3.43 -4.33 -19.12
C GLN A 120 2.46 -3.24 -19.60
N TRP A 121 1.84 -2.54 -18.66
CA TRP A 121 1.07 -1.34 -18.91
C TRP A 121 1.98 -0.11 -18.80
N ASP A 122 1.95 0.75 -19.81
CA ASP A 122 2.70 2.02 -19.85
C ASP A 122 1.95 3.12 -19.07
N CYS A 123 1.72 2.87 -17.79
CA CYS A 123 1.08 3.79 -16.86
C CYS A 123 1.56 3.48 -15.44
N GLN A 124 1.38 4.44 -14.52
CA GLN A 124 1.69 4.25 -13.10
C GLN A 124 0.42 4.07 -12.24
N THR A 125 -0.74 4.37 -12.82
CA THR A 125 -2.04 4.27 -12.16
C THR A 125 -3.05 3.70 -13.13
N ALA A 126 -4.04 3.04 -12.56
CA ALA A 126 -5.22 2.55 -13.22
C ALA A 126 -6.44 2.95 -12.38
N THR A 127 -7.61 3.00 -13.00
CA THR A 127 -8.87 3.23 -12.30
C THR A 127 -9.69 1.96 -12.32
N VAL A 128 -10.21 1.58 -11.15
CA VAL A 128 -11.17 0.48 -10.98
C VAL A 128 -12.57 1.05 -11.11
N TYR A 129 -13.40 0.47 -11.96
CA TYR A 129 -14.77 0.89 -12.23
C TYR A 129 -15.77 -0.21 -11.83
N LYS A 130 -17.00 0.20 -11.50
CA LYS A 130 -18.14 -0.73 -11.40
C LYS A 130 -18.44 -1.40 -12.74
N SER A 131 -19.32 -2.40 -12.71
CA SER A 131 -19.82 -3.13 -13.89
C SER A 131 -20.46 -2.24 -14.97
N ASP A 132 -20.80 -0.99 -14.66
CA ASP A 132 -21.32 -0.01 -15.62
C ASP A 132 -20.21 0.66 -16.47
N GLU A 133 -18.94 0.36 -16.16
CA GLU A 133 -17.71 0.88 -16.75
C GLU A 133 -17.52 2.40 -16.69
N LYS A 134 -18.34 3.09 -15.88
CA LYS A 134 -18.40 4.56 -15.83
C LYS A 134 -18.19 5.09 -14.43
N THR A 135 -18.61 4.35 -13.42
CA THR A 135 -18.52 4.76 -12.03
C THR A 135 -17.18 4.30 -11.45
N PRO A 136 -16.21 5.21 -11.19
CA PRO A 136 -14.96 4.83 -10.55
C PRO A 136 -15.21 4.43 -9.09
N LEU A 137 -14.52 3.38 -8.66
CA LEU A 137 -14.53 2.85 -7.30
C LEU A 137 -13.30 3.28 -6.51
N CYS A 138 -12.12 3.01 -7.07
CA CYS A 138 -10.84 3.32 -6.47
C CYS A 138 -9.76 3.44 -7.55
N SER A 139 -8.60 3.98 -7.16
CA SER A 139 -7.39 3.91 -7.99
C SER A 139 -6.61 2.64 -7.65
N ALA A 140 -5.93 2.10 -8.65
CA ALA A 140 -4.95 1.03 -8.52
C ALA A 140 -3.57 1.56 -8.88
N SER A 141 -2.55 1.21 -8.10
CA SER A 141 -1.16 1.44 -8.52
C SER A 141 -0.78 0.40 -9.56
N VAL A 142 0.02 0.82 -10.55
CA VAL A 142 0.57 -0.05 -11.57
C VAL A 142 2.08 -0.04 -11.42
N THR A 143 2.64 -1.18 -10.99
CA THR A 143 4.08 -1.36 -10.76
C THR A 143 4.64 -2.47 -11.66
N GLY A 144 5.95 -2.71 -11.60
CA GLY A 144 6.63 -3.78 -12.34
C GLY A 144 7.35 -3.34 -13.62
N GLU A 145 8.51 -3.94 -13.89
CA GLU A 145 9.42 -3.50 -14.96
C GLU A 145 9.21 -4.22 -16.30
N LYS A 146 8.78 -5.49 -16.27
CA LYS A 146 8.59 -6.34 -17.47
C LYS A 146 7.14 -6.75 -17.67
N THR A 147 6.42 -6.83 -16.57
CA THR A 147 5.01 -7.14 -16.45
C THR A 147 4.44 -6.22 -15.39
N SER A 148 3.12 -6.00 -15.42
CA SER A 148 2.48 -5.10 -14.48
C SER A 148 1.89 -5.84 -13.29
N ILE A 149 1.99 -5.22 -12.11
CA ILE A 149 1.27 -5.60 -10.91
C ILE A 149 0.29 -4.47 -10.60
N LEU A 150 -0.98 -4.81 -10.47
CA LEU A 150 -2.04 -3.88 -10.08
C LEU A 150 -2.31 -4.04 -8.60
N ASN A 151 -2.24 -2.97 -7.79
CA ASN A 151 -2.57 -3.04 -6.37
C ASN A 151 -3.68 -2.05 -6.01
N PHE A 152 -4.76 -2.52 -5.37
CA PHE A 152 -5.85 -1.66 -4.90
C PHE A 152 -6.66 -2.30 -3.78
N ALA A 153 -7.27 -1.48 -2.93
CA ALA A 153 -8.18 -1.94 -1.89
C ALA A 153 -9.58 -2.23 -2.46
N VAL A 154 -10.19 -3.34 -2.04
CA VAL A 154 -11.54 -3.75 -2.45
C VAL A 154 -12.53 -3.47 -1.33
N ALA A 155 -13.11 -2.27 -1.35
CA ALA A 155 -14.09 -1.84 -0.35
C ALA A 155 -15.54 -2.26 -0.69
N GLU A 156 -15.84 -2.43 -1.98
CA GLU A 156 -17.16 -2.84 -2.46
C GLU A 156 -17.05 -4.15 -3.25
N VAL A 157 -17.82 -5.15 -2.84
CA VAL A 157 -17.98 -6.40 -3.58
C VAL A 157 -19.07 -6.21 -4.63
N GLY A 158 -18.72 -6.44 -5.89
CA GLY A 158 -19.64 -6.32 -7.01
C GLY A 158 -19.17 -7.13 -8.22
N PRO A 159 -20.07 -7.47 -9.14
CA PRO A 159 -19.71 -8.23 -10.33
C PRO A 159 -18.88 -7.36 -11.28
N ASN A 160 -18.05 -8.01 -12.09
CA ASN A 160 -17.44 -7.45 -13.29
C ASN A 160 -16.75 -6.08 -13.06
N LEU A 161 -15.87 -6.03 -12.06
CA LEU A 161 -15.05 -4.85 -11.81
C LEU A 161 -14.10 -4.66 -12.99
N LEU A 162 -14.06 -3.46 -13.55
CA LEU A 162 -13.21 -3.16 -14.69
C LEU A 162 -12.02 -2.34 -14.23
N VAL A 163 -10.80 -2.82 -14.43
CA VAL A 163 -9.58 -2.06 -14.17
C VAL A 163 -9.01 -1.58 -15.50
N LYS A 164 -8.95 -0.25 -15.71
CA LYS A 164 -8.39 0.36 -16.93
C LYS A 164 -7.12 1.14 -16.60
N PRO A 165 -6.04 1.01 -17.40
CA PRO A 165 -4.88 1.88 -17.26
C PRO A 165 -5.31 3.33 -17.46
N ASP A 166 -4.82 4.22 -16.60
CA ASP A 166 -5.00 5.64 -16.84
C ASP A 166 -4.04 6.06 -17.97
N GLY A 167 -4.53 6.87 -18.90
CA GLY A 167 -3.63 7.48 -19.89
C GLY A 167 -2.56 8.32 -19.20
N THR A 168 -1.39 8.50 -19.85
CA THR A 168 -0.38 9.47 -19.37
C THR A 168 -1.07 10.79 -19.00
N PRO A 169 -0.86 11.32 -17.78
CA PRO A 169 -1.76 12.28 -17.16
C PRO A 169 -1.90 13.52 -18.04
N THR A 170 -3.04 13.61 -18.75
CA THR A 170 -3.55 14.82 -19.38
C THR A 170 -4.74 15.27 -18.54
N PRO A 171 -4.82 16.53 -18.09
CA PRO A 171 -5.84 16.96 -17.14
C PRO A 171 -7.24 16.74 -17.71
N ALA A 172 -8.01 15.84 -17.12
CA ALA A 172 -9.40 15.60 -17.51
C ALA A 172 -10.26 16.79 -17.06
N ALA A 173 -10.98 17.35 -18.02
CA ALA A 173 -11.87 18.50 -17.86
C ALA A 173 -13.03 18.19 -16.92
N SER A 174 -13.15 18.98 -15.85
CA SER A 174 -14.28 18.97 -14.92
C SER A 174 -15.53 19.58 -15.58
N THR A 175 -16.62 18.84 -15.62
CA THR A 175 -17.97 19.43 -15.78
C THR A 175 -18.66 19.43 -14.43
N ASN A 176 -18.93 20.65 -13.92
CA ASN A 176 -19.71 20.93 -12.71
C ASN A 176 -21.13 20.36 -12.79
N PRO A 177 -21.75 20.12 -11.63
CA PRO A 177 -22.85 21.00 -11.24
C PRO A 177 -22.63 21.70 -9.90
N ASP A 178 -23.09 22.94 -9.93
CA ASP A 178 -23.13 23.97 -8.92
C ASP A 178 -24.07 23.63 -7.75
N THR A 179 -23.66 23.88 -6.50
CA THR A 179 -24.46 24.63 -5.52
C THR A 179 -23.63 25.06 -4.30
N SER A 180 -23.13 26.29 -4.40
CA SER A 180 -23.10 27.36 -3.36
C SER A 180 -22.98 26.99 -1.88
N THR A 181 -21.89 27.41 -1.25
CA THR A 181 -21.93 28.35 -0.09
C THR A 181 -20.59 29.12 0.03
N ASP A 182 -20.74 30.40 0.39
CA ASP A 182 -19.80 31.53 0.41
C ASP A 182 -18.28 31.30 0.58
N THR A 183 -17.54 31.99 -0.29
CA THR A 183 -16.08 32.23 -0.29
C THR A 183 -15.67 33.23 0.81
N PRO A 184 -14.39 33.22 1.24
CA PRO A 184 -13.53 34.31 0.78
C PRO A 184 -12.14 33.87 0.30
N ALA A 185 -11.73 34.53 -0.79
CA ALA A 185 -10.39 34.80 -1.33
C ALA A 185 -9.21 33.88 -0.97
N ALA A 186 -8.55 33.38 -2.02
CA ALA A 186 -7.24 32.76 -2.00
C ALA A 186 -6.24 33.51 -1.11
N SER A 187 -5.89 32.91 0.03
CA SER A 187 -4.69 33.24 0.78
C SER A 187 -3.64 32.18 0.44
N THR A 188 -2.41 32.64 0.18
CA THR A 188 -1.24 31.81 -0.16
C THR A 188 -0.65 31.07 1.04
N ASP A 189 -1.25 31.22 2.22
CA ASP A 189 -0.77 30.63 3.47
C ASP A 189 -1.59 29.40 3.84
N ARG A 190 -0.87 28.32 4.16
CA ARG A 190 -1.47 27.08 4.63
C ARG A 190 -2.24 27.33 5.92
N ILE A 191 -3.39 26.67 6.06
CA ILE A 191 -4.15 26.72 7.30
C ILE A 191 -3.36 25.97 8.38
N VAL A 192 -3.20 26.60 9.54
CA VAL A 192 -2.55 26.01 10.72
C VAL A 192 -3.61 25.77 11.80
N SER A 193 -3.45 24.68 12.54
CA SER A 193 -4.34 24.32 13.64
C SER A 193 -4.25 25.35 14.77
N ASP A 194 -5.40 25.71 15.34
CA ASP A 194 -5.48 26.48 16.58
C ASP A 194 -5.51 25.60 17.84
N GLY A 195 -5.44 24.27 17.67
CA GLY A 195 -5.45 23.27 18.73
C GLY A 195 -6.79 23.07 19.43
N LYS A 196 -7.90 23.60 18.89
CA LYS A 196 -9.23 23.48 19.52
C LYS A 196 -10.03 22.27 19.06
N GLN A 197 -9.55 21.51 18.08
CA GLN A 197 -10.19 20.27 17.66
C GLN A 197 -10.18 19.25 18.81
N THR A 198 -11.30 18.54 19.00
CA THR A 198 -11.48 17.60 20.13
C THR A 198 -11.81 16.18 19.68
N GLY A 199 -11.99 15.96 18.37
CA GLY A 199 -12.29 14.65 17.80
C GLY A 199 -11.64 14.49 16.43
N GLN A 200 -11.69 13.26 15.93
CA GLN A 200 -11.13 12.89 14.64
C GLN A 200 -11.88 13.53 13.47
N ASP A 201 -11.18 13.79 12.37
CA ASP A 201 -11.81 14.16 11.10
C ASP A 201 -12.48 12.96 10.40
N LYS A 202 -13.09 13.20 9.23
CA LYS A 202 -13.75 12.15 8.43
C LYS A 202 -12.79 11.05 7.94
N TYR A 203 -11.49 11.28 8.04
CA TYR A 203 -10.41 10.37 7.64
C TYR A 203 -9.60 9.90 8.85
N LYS A 204 -10.21 9.87 10.05
CA LYS A 204 -9.62 9.34 11.28
C LYS A 204 -8.35 10.06 11.73
N THR A 205 -8.12 11.28 11.25
CA THR A 205 -6.99 12.10 11.71
C THR A 205 -7.32 12.64 13.09
N ASP A 206 -6.51 12.29 14.09
CA ASP A 206 -6.60 12.85 15.44
C ASP A 206 -6.44 14.40 15.42
N PRO A 207 -6.89 15.11 16.47
CA PRO A 207 -6.71 16.55 16.56
C PRO A 207 -5.28 17.02 16.28
N VAL A 208 -5.12 17.85 15.25
CA VAL A 208 -3.82 18.38 14.86
C VAL A 208 -3.33 19.37 15.94
N PRO A 209 -2.09 19.24 16.47
CA PRO A 209 -1.59 20.14 17.51
C PRO A 209 -1.55 21.61 17.07
N ALA A 210 -1.74 22.53 18.01
CA ALA A 210 -1.69 23.97 17.74
C ALA A 210 -0.38 24.38 17.02
N GLY A 211 -0.51 25.20 15.98
CA GLY A 211 0.62 25.67 15.17
C GLY A 211 1.13 24.66 14.14
N LYS A 212 0.59 23.44 14.10
CA LYS A 212 0.89 22.48 13.04
C LYS A 212 -0.03 22.66 11.83
N PRO A 213 0.43 22.31 10.61
CA PRO A 213 -0.36 22.43 9.40
C PRO A 213 -1.60 21.55 9.46
N MET A 214 -2.73 22.07 8.98
CA MET A 214 -3.91 21.24 8.77
C MET A 214 -3.74 20.38 7.51
N PRO A 215 -4.26 19.15 7.50
CA PRO A 215 -4.30 18.36 6.27
C PRO A 215 -5.15 19.06 5.22
N VAL A 216 -4.75 18.93 3.96
CA VAL A 216 -5.53 19.35 2.79
C VAL A 216 -6.12 18.13 2.09
N GLU A 217 -7.20 18.34 1.34
CA GLU A 217 -7.73 17.30 0.48
C GLU A 217 -6.95 17.27 -0.84
N PRO A 218 -6.33 16.14 -1.22
CA PRO A 218 -5.48 16.06 -2.42
C PRO A 218 -6.24 16.48 -3.68
N GLU A 219 -7.52 16.15 -3.79
CA GLU A 219 -8.37 16.48 -4.94
C GLU A 219 -8.68 17.99 -5.07
N ASN A 220 -8.57 18.75 -3.97
CA ASN A 220 -8.81 20.19 -3.96
C ASN A 220 -7.52 20.99 -4.15
N THR A 221 -6.39 20.30 -4.31
CA THR A 221 -5.08 20.92 -4.44
C THR A 221 -4.70 21.06 -5.91
N THR A 222 -4.16 22.23 -6.29
CA THR A 222 -3.62 22.47 -7.63
C THR A 222 -2.12 22.73 -7.54
N VAL A 223 -1.35 22.04 -8.39
CA VAL A 223 0.10 22.25 -8.49
C VAL A 223 0.41 23.37 -9.50
N ASP A 224 1.02 24.46 -9.05
CA ASP A 224 1.55 25.51 -9.92
C ASP A 224 3.02 25.26 -10.26
N LYS A 225 3.25 24.72 -11.45
CA LYS A 225 4.61 24.42 -11.95
C LYS A 225 5.47 25.66 -12.27
N ARG A 226 4.91 26.88 -12.16
CA ARG A 226 5.65 28.13 -12.39
C ARG A 226 6.37 28.60 -11.13
N THR A 227 5.83 28.28 -9.96
CA THR A 227 6.38 28.66 -8.67
C THR A 227 7.20 27.50 -8.13
N LYS A 228 8.50 27.71 -7.96
CA LYS A 228 9.44 26.72 -7.43
C LYS A 228 9.79 27.08 -5.99
N TYR A 229 9.74 26.07 -5.14
CA TYR A 229 10.22 26.10 -3.77
C TYR A 229 11.33 25.06 -3.59
N THR A 230 11.97 25.10 -2.43
CA THR A 230 12.99 24.13 -2.04
C THR A 230 12.75 23.62 -0.64
N CYS A 231 12.97 22.32 -0.41
CA CYS A 231 13.01 21.69 0.90
C CYS A 231 14.35 20.95 1.09
N THR A 232 14.66 20.58 2.32
CA THR A 232 15.68 19.55 2.60
C THR A 232 14.98 18.21 2.63
N PHE A 233 15.51 17.19 1.95
CA PHE A 233 14.89 15.87 1.86
C PHE A 233 15.91 14.75 2.11
N SER A 234 15.54 13.76 2.92
CA SER A 234 16.36 12.56 3.20
C SER A 234 15.52 11.30 3.36
N ILE A 235 16.14 10.14 3.13
CA ILE A 235 15.56 8.81 3.34
C ILE A 235 16.60 7.96 4.08
N GLU A 236 16.22 7.41 5.24
CA GLU A 236 17.10 6.54 6.03
C GLU A 236 16.37 5.33 6.64
N CYS A 237 17.15 4.27 6.87
CA CYS A 237 16.75 3.02 7.50
C CYS A 237 17.74 2.59 8.60
N SER A 238 18.41 3.54 9.26
CA SER A 238 19.47 3.28 10.24
C SER A 238 19.03 2.44 11.45
N THR A 239 17.72 2.43 11.76
CA THR A 239 17.12 1.56 12.79
C THR A 239 17.32 0.08 12.48
N ILE A 240 17.31 -0.33 11.22
CA ILE A 240 17.50 -1.74 10.81
C ILE A 240 18.89 -2.23 11.22
N LEU A 241 19.92 -1.37 11.23
CA LEU A 241 21.29 -1.76 11.62
C LEU A 241 21.37 -2.27 13.07
N ASN A 242 20.44 -1.84 13.93
CA ASN A 242 20.34 -2.31 15.31
C ASN A 242 19.35 -3.47 15.49
N ASN A 243 18.65 -3.88 14.43
CA ASN A 243 17.58 -4.89 14.42
C ASN A 243 17.76 -5.88 13.25
N LEU A 244 19.02 -6.15 12.84
CA LEU A 244 19.33 -7.03 11.70
C LEU A 244 18.86 -8.48 11.91
N ASP A 245 18.66 -8.90 13.15
CA ASP A 245 18.11 -10.20 13.50
C ASP A 245 16.62 -10.34 13.18
N MET A 246 15.90 -9.22 13.04
CA MET A 246 14.50 -9.17 12.62
C MET A 246 14.35 -9.06 11.09
N LEU A 247 15.41 -8.63 10.39
CA LEU A 247 15.37 -8.40 8.96
C LEU A 247 15.30 -9.72 8.20
N GLU A 248 14.43 -9.79 7.18
CA GLU A 248 14.44 -10.91 6.23
C GLU A 248 15.83 -11.07 5.58
N PRO A 249 16.45 -12.28 5.60
CA PRO A 249 17.82 -12.47 5.14
C PRO A 249 18.11 -11.98 3.71
N ASP A 250 17.14 -12.11 2.80
CA ASP A 250 17.27 -11.74 1.39
C ASP A 250 17.21 -10.20 1.17
N LYS A 251 16.89 -9.43 2.21
CA LYS A 251 16.82 -7.96 2.18
C LYS A 251 18.12 -7.29 2.62
N LEU A 252 19.11 -8.04 3.09
CA LEU A 252 20.34 -7.46 3.65
C LEU A 252 21.07 -6.56 2.65
N ASP A 253 21.06 -6.91 1.36
CA ASP A 253 21.68 -6.13 0.28
C ASP A 253 21.00 -4.77 0.05
N ALA A 254 19.75 -4.61 0.51
CA ALA A 254 19.01 -3.37 0.44
C ALA A 254 19.33 -2.40 1.58
N VAL A 255 20.11 -2.81 2.60
CA VAL A 255 20.45 -1.96 3.75
C VAL A 255 21.82 -1.31 3.54
N PRO A 256 21.91 0.02 3.34
CA PRO A 256 23.20 0.71 3.30
C PRO A 256 23.95 0.53 4.62
N SER A 257 25.28 0.43 4.58
CA SER A 257 26.10 0.18 5.78
C SER A 257 26.01 1.28 6.84
N ASP A 258 25.64 2.50 6.43
CA ASP A 258 25.38 3.65 7.31
C ASP A 258 23.89 3.93 7.52
N GLY A 259 23.01 3.10 6.93
CA GLY A 259 21.56 3.24 6.99
C GLY A 259 21.01 4.39 6.14
N ILE A 260 21.82 5.07 5.33
CA ILE A 260 21.40 6.24 4.56
C ILE A 260 21.12 5.84 3.11
N ILE A 261 19.85 5.80 2.73
CA ILE A 261 19.41 5.51 1.35
C ILE A 261 19.55 6.76 0.48
N LEU A 262 19.12 7.90 1.01
CA LEU A 262 19.26 9.20 0.38
C LEU A 262 19.77 10.21 1.41
N PRO A 263 21.02 10.69 1.28
CA PRO A 263 21.54 11.70 2.19
C PRO A 263 20.75 13.00 2.04
N ALA A 264 20.63 13.72 3.16
CA ALA A 264 19.97 15.02 3.20
C ALA A 264 20.52 15.95 2.10
N GLN A 265 19.62 16.39 1.23
CA GLN A 265 19.95 17.28 0.12
C GLN A 265 18.82 18.26 -0.14
N THR A 266 19.15 19.39 -0.75
CA THR A 266 18.14 20.35 -1.20
C THR A 266 17.43 19.81 -2.43
N VAL A 267 16.10 19.72 -2.37
CA VAL A 267 15.25 19.31 -3.50
C VAL A 267 14.33 20.47 -3.88
N THR A 268 14.16 20.67 -5.20
CA THR A 268 13.17 21.59 -5.73
C THR A 268 11.81 20.91 -5.81
N PHE A 269 10.76 21.63 -5.44
CA PHE A 269 9.37 21.22 -5.59
C PHE A 269 8.53 22.40 -6.07
N TYR A 270 7.31 22.13 -6.51
CA TYR A 270 6.38 23.14 -7.03
C TYR A 270 5.34 23.50 -5.98
N GLU A 271 4.89 24.75 -6.01
CA GLU A 271 3.78 25.17 -5.18
C GLU A 271 2.58 24.25 -5.38
N GLY A 272 2.02 23.74 -4.28
CA GLY A 272 0.93 22.80 -4.32
C GLY A 272 1.34 21.34 -4.06
N GLU A 273 2.59 20.96 -4.31
CA GLU A 273 3.05 19.57 -4.12
C GLU A 273 2.97 19.14 -2.65
N SER A 274 2.57 17.89 -2.46
CA SER A 274 2.55 17.20 -1.18
C SER A 274 3.90 16.55 -0.84
N VAL A 275 4.07 16.08 0.40
CA VAL A 275 5.22 15.24 0.78
C VAL A 275 5.30 13.99 -0.10
N TYR A 276 4.14 13.38 -0.41
CA TYR A 276 4.08 12.20 -1.27
C TYR A 276 4.55 12.48 -2.70
N ASP A 277 4.11 13.60 -3.30
CA ASP A 277 4.52 13.97 -4.67
C ASP A 277 6.04 14.12 -4.77
N VAL A 278 6.64 14.76 -3.77
CA VAL A 278 8.08 14.97 -3.70
C VAL A 278 8.83 13.66 -3.45
N LEU A 279 8.35 12.77 -2.56
CA LEU A 279 8.92 11.43 -2.37
C LEU A 279 8.92 10.67 -3.69
N LYS A 280 7.74 10.53 -4.31
CA LYS A 280 7.55 9.76 -5.54
C LYS A 280 8.49 10.23 -6.64
N ARG A 281 8.60 11.55 -6.83
CA ARG A 281 9.49 12.13 -7.84
C ARG A 281 10.96 11.90 -7.53
N ILE A 282 11.41 12.11 -6.29
CA ILE A 282 12.81 11.91 -5.91
C ILE A 282 13.21 10.43 -6.08
N CYS A 283 12.37 9.50 -5.63
CA CYS A 283 12.66 8.08 -5.76
C CYS A 283 12.82 7.67 -7.23
N ALA A 284 11.91 8.14 -8.10
CA ALA A 284 12.02 7.92 -9.55
C ALA A 284 13.30 8.55 -10.15
N GLU A 285 13.64 9.79 -9.78
CA GLU A 285 14.84 10.49 -10.28
C GLU A 285 16.15 9.82 -9.85
N LYS A 286 16.15 9.16 -8.68
CA LYS A 286 17.34 8.53 -8.10
C LYS A 286 17.42 7.02 -8.36
N GLY A 287 16.42 6.44 -9.02
CA GLY A 287 16.34 4.99 -9.20
C GLY A 287 16.17 4.23 -7.88
N ILE A 288 15.52 4.86 -6.89
CA ILE A 288 15.18 4.23 -5.62
C ILE A 288 13.79 3.61 -5.80
N HIS A 289 13.70 2.29 -5.62
CA HIS A 289 12.42 1.59 -5.63
C HIS A 289 11.47 2.20 -4.59
N MET A 290 10.20 2.40 -4.93
CA MET A 290 9.19 2.91 -4.01
C MET A 290 7.84 2.32 -4.36
N GLU A 291 7.15 1.80 -3.35
CA GLU A 291 5.81 1.24 -3.46
C GLU A 291 4.86 1.92 -2.48
N ALA A 292 3.67 2.19 -2.98
CA ALA A 292 2.60 2.82 -2.24
C ALA A 292 1.24 2.43 -2.83
N SER A 293 0.23 2.35 -1.97
CA SER A 293 -1.18 2.21 -2.34
C SER A 293 -1.98 3.41 -1.82
N PHE A 294 -3.11 3.71 -2.44
CA PHE A 294 -4.00 4.75 -1.94
C PHE A 294 -4.97 4.15 -0.92
N THR A 295 -5.07 4.76 0.26
CA THR A 295 -5.98 4.33 1.33
C THR A 295 -7.17 5.28 1.45
N PRO A 296 -8.36 4.93 0.92
CA PRO A 296 -9.53 5.82 0.93
C PRO A 296 -9.95 6.26 2.34
N MET A 297 -9.77 5.38 3.33
CA MET A 297 -10.06 5.67 4.73
C MET A 297 -9.27 6.86 5.29
N TYR A 298 -8.07 7.10 4.76
CA TYR A 298 -7.17 8.17 5.20
C TYR A 298 -7.01 9.31 4.17
N ASN A 299 -7.66 9.19 3.00
CA ASN A 299 -7.51 10.07 1.83
C ASN A 299 -6.04 10.37 1.48
N SER A 300 -5.18 9.36 1.55
CA SER A 300 -3.75 9.51 1.32
C SER A 300 -3.13 8.23 0.78
N ALA A 301 -2.00 8.39 0.09
CA ALA A 301 -1.09 7.29 -0.15
C ALA A 301 -0.50 6.77 1.16
N TYR A 302 -0.47 5.44 1.28
CA TYR A 302 0.26 4.66 2.26
C TYR A 302 1.53 4.14 1.59
N VAL A 303 2.69 4.49 2.14
CA VAL A 303 4.00 4.11 1.57
C VAL A 303 4.44 2.80 2.20
N GLU A 304 4.31 1.73 1.43
CA GLU A 304 4.56 0.35 1.84
C GLU A 304 6.05 0.05 1.84
N GLY A 305 6.80 0.58 0.88
CA GLY A 305 8.22 0.27 0.75
C GLY A 305 9.04 1.37 0.07
N ILE A 306 10.29 1.50 0.51
CA ILE A 306 11.31 2.37 -0.11
C ILE A 306 12.61 1.58 -0.14
N HIS A 307 13.29 1.60 -1.28
CA HIS A 307 14.57 0.90 -1.50
C HIS A 307 14.49 -0.61 -1.26
N ASN A 308 13.37 -1.25 -1.62
CA ASN A 308 13.08 -2.68 -1.38
C ASN A 308 12.97 -3.07 0.11
N LEU A 309 12.96 -2.10 1.01
CA LEU A 309 12.66 -2.30 2.42
C LEU A 309 11.20 -1.90 2.65
N TYR A 310 10.39 -2.84 3.12
CA TYR A 310 8.95 -2.73 3.25
C TYR A 310 8.52 -2.64 4.70
N GLU A 311 7.29 -2.20 4.93
CA GLU A 311 6.61 -2.51 6.17
C GLU A 311 6.75 -4.01 6.51
N PHE A 312 6.85 -4.30 7.80
CA PHE A 312 6.99 -5.64 8.33
C PHE A 312 8.31 -6.38 8.05
N ASP A 313 9.21 -5.86 7.21
CA ASP A 313 10.53 -6.48 6.95
C ASP A 313 11.39 -6.62 8.22
N CYS A 314 11.14 -5.83 9.27
CA CYS A 314 11.73 -5.99 10.60
C CYS A 314 10.64 -6.27 11.66
N GLY A 315 9.66 -7.11 11.33
CA GLY A 315 8.55 -7.51 12.20
C GLY A 315 7.35 -6.57 12.14
N GLN A 316 6.23 -6.98 12.74
CA GLN A 316 4.92 -6.27 12.67
C GLN A 316 4.95 -4.80 13.10
N ALA A 317 5.98 -4.41 13.87
CA ALA A 317 6.19 -3.05 14.34
C ALA A 317 6.95 -2.15 13.36
N SER A 318 7.34 -2.67 12.20
CA SER A 318 8.24 -1.99 11.28
C SER A 318 7.55 -1.38 10.08
N GLY A 319 8.09 -0.26 9.59
CA GLY A 319 7.54 0.46 8.44
C GLY A 319 8.08 1.87 8.26
N TRP A 320 7.53 2.60 7.29
CA TRP A 320 7.98 3.93 6.89
C TRP A 320 7.19 5.04 7.56
N MET A 321 7.89 5.94 8.25
CA MET A 321 7.31 7.16 8.79
C MET A 321 7.94 8.40 8.14
N TYR A 322 7.10 9.39 7.83
CA TYR A 322 7.58 10.68 7.36
C TYR A 322 7.53 11.72 8.48
N ARG A 323 8.50 12.63 8.45
CA ARG A 323 8.66 13.69 9.45
C ARG A 323 8.92 15.00 8.73
N VAL A 324 8.27 16.07 9.18
CA VAL A 324 8.47 17.41 8.65
C VAL A 324 8.80 18.39 9.77
N ASP A 325 9.93 19.10 9.65
CA ASP A 325 10.41 20.09 10.62
C ASP A 325 10.32 19.61 12.07
N GLY A 326 10.81 18.41 12.32
CA GLY A 326 10.87 17.89 13.67
C GLY A 326 9.66 17.04 14.08
N TRP A 327 8.58 17.06 13.31
CA TRP A 327 7.27 16.54 13.69
C TRP A 327 6.82 15.41 12.78
N TYR A 328 6.39 14.30 13.39
CA TYR A 328 5.65 13.23 12.72
C TYR A 328 4.18 13.62 12.60
N PRO A 329 3.66 13.93 11.39
CA PRO A 329 2.26 14.28 11.23
C PRO A 329 1.37 13.04 11.46
N ASN A 330 0.21 13.27 12.06
CA ASN A 330 -0.78 12.24 12.38
C ASN A 330 -1.80 12.00 11.26
N TYR A 331 -1.44 12.36 10.03
CA TYR A 331 -2.23 12.16 8.82
C TYR A 331 -1.31 11.81 7.65
N GLY A 332 -1.87 11.25 6.59
CA GLY A 332 -1.07 10.72 5.48
C GLY A 332 -0.35 11.79 4.64
N CYS A 333 0.78 11.39 4.05
CA CYS A 333 1.73 12.26 3.36
C CYS A 333 1.18 12.95 2.09
N SER A 334 0.10 12.44 1.47
CA SER A 334 -0.58 13.12 0.35
C SER A 334 -1.36 14.35 0.80
N ARG A 335 -1.75 14.40 2.07
CA ARG A 335 -2.52 15.50 2.67
C ARG A 335 -1.62 16.59 3.28
N TYR A 336 -0.30 16.39 3.29
CA TYR A 336 0.67 17.38 3.76
C TYR A 336 1.20 18.19 2.59
N GLN A 337 0.75 19.44 2.46
CA GLN A 337 1.28 20.37 1.45
C GLN A 337 2.57 21.05 1.93
N LEU A 338 3.64 20.89 1.15
CA LEU A 338 4.96 21.42 1.51
C LEU A 338 5.05 22.94 1.32
N LYS A 339 5.86 23.57 2.17
CA LYS A 339 6.22 24.98 2.09
C LYS A 339 7.73 25.16 1.96
N GLN A 340 8.11 26.34 1.48
CA GLN A 340 9.50 26.73 1.27
C GLN A 340 10.33 26.52 2.54
N GLY A 341 11.45 25.82 2.40
CA GLY A 341 12.48 25.69 3.43
C GLY A 341 12.25 24.56 4.44
N GLU A 342 11.15 23.80 4.35
CA GLU A 342 10.88 22.70 5.28
C GLU A 342 11.90 21.56 5.11
N THR A 343 12.08 20.78 6.18
CA THR A 343 12.91 19.58 6.21
C THR A 343 12.03 18.34 6.28
N VAL A 344 12.11 17.49 5.27
CA VAL A 344 11.37 16.24 5.14
C VAL A 344 12.30 15.05 5.32
N GLU A 345 11.94 14.15 6.23
CA GLU A 345 12.71 12.95 6.52
C GLU A 345 11.78 11.74 6.40
N TRP A 346 12.14 10.78 5.56
CA TRP A 346 11.56 9.43 5.57
C TRP A 346 12.45 8.52 6.38
N ARG A 347 11.89 7.89 7.42
CA ARG A 347 12.63 7.12 8.40
C ARG A 347 11.95 5.77 8.60
N TYR A 348 12.71 4.70 8.45
CA TYR A 348 12.25 3.36 8.79
C TYR A 348 12.21 3.20 10.31
N THR A 349 11.13 2.65 10.85
CA THR A 349 11.01 2.22 12.24
C THR A 349 11.01 0.71 12.30
N CYS A 350 11.53 0.13 13.38
CA CYS A 350 11.36 -1.26 13.78
C CYS A 350 10.46 -1.41 15.03
N ALA A 351 10.02 -0.31 15.63
CA ALA A 351 9.28 -0.28 16.90
C ALA A 351 8.15 0.75 16.89
N TYR A 352 7.34 0.75 15.83
CA TYR A 352 6.20 1.63 15.63
C TYR A 352 6.43 3.13 15.87
N GLY A 353 7.66 3.59 15.61
CA GLY A 353 8.07 4.96 15.77
C GLY A 353 8.81 5.24 17.07
N ASP A 354 8.77 4.38 18.09
CA ASP A 354 9.42 4.65 19.38
C ASP A 354 10.94 4.79 19.24
N ASP A 355 11.55 3.98 18.38
CA ASP A 355 12.98 3.96 18.06
C ASP A 355 13.45 5.20 17.29
N ILE A 356 12.52 5.91 16.63
CA ILE A 356 12.79 7.16 15.90
C ILE A 356 12.20 8.40 16.57
N GLY A 357 11.58 8.25 17.75
CA GLY A 357 10.97 9.33 18.54
C GLY A 357 9.62 9.81 18.00
N GLY A 358 8.92 8.96 17.24
CA GLY A 358 7.62 9.19 16.61
C GLY A 358 6.47 8.36 17.16
N GLY A 359 6.66 7.49 18.15
CA GLY A 359 5.60 6.59 18.65
C GLY A 359 4.33 7.30 19.14
N TYR A 360 4.45 8.56 19.59
CA TYR A 360 3.29 9.38 19.95
C TYR A 360 2.33 9.69 18.79
N ALA A 361 2.77 9.53 17.53
CA ALA A 361 2.00 9.85 16.34
C ALA A 361 1.04 8.72 15.92
N MET A 362 1.16 7.53 16.52
CA MET A 362 0.40 6.32 16.15
C MET A 362 -0.98 6.21 16.81
N GLY A 363 -1.47 7.31 17.40
CA GLY A 363 -2.78 7.38 18.06
C GLY A 363 -2.76 6.89 19.51
N SER A 364 -3.68 7.40 20.34
CA SER A 364 -3.75 7.10 21.78
C SER A 364 -4.24 5.69 22.12
N ASP A 365 -4.73 4.93 21.13
CA ASP A 365 -5.38 3.63 21.34
C ASP A 365 -4.37 2.48 21.41
N TRP A 366 -3.07 2.80 21.36
CA TRP A 366 -1.99 1.82 21.32
C TRP A 366 -1.02 1.92 22.48
N ASN A 367 -1.54 2.26 23.65
CA ASN A 367 -0.81 2.05 24.89
C ASN A 367 -1.16 0.66 25.45
N GLY A 368 -0.37 -0.34 25.05
CA GLY A 368 -0.10 -1.56 25.83
C GLY A 368 -1.10 -2.70 25.70
#